data_AF-A0A2V6YG59-F1
#
_entry.id   AF-A0A2V6YG59-F1
#
_cell.length_a   1.000
_cell.length_b   1.000
_cell.length_c   1.000
_cell.angle_alpha   90.00
_cell.angle_beta   90.00
_cell.angle_gamma   90.00
#
_symmetry.space_group_name_H-M   'P 1'
#
loop_
_entity.id
_entity.type
_entity.pdbx_description
1 polymer ?
#
loop_
_entity_poly.entity_id
_entity_poly.type
_entity_poly.pdbx_seq_one_letter_code
_entity_poly.pdbx_strand_id
1 'polypeptide(L)' 'MGNAPLILTIAEDGAFQGLLFVEPKYKEIRGTISVLSPGNIRYEGNDGNGRVTLHEERGQRVLRFVRDGGGGGAELTPSK' A
#
# COMPACT_ATOMS: atom_id res chain seq x y z
N MET A 1 7.01 -14.09 6.10
CA MET A 1 5.85 -13.24 5.74
C MET A 1 5.35 -12.61 7.03
N GLY A 2 5.20 -11.29 7.05
CA GLY A 2 4.67 -10.56 8.20
C GLY A 2 3.45 -9.76 7.75
N ASN A 3 2.35 -9.90 8.48
CA ASN A 3 1.15 -9.10 8.28
C ASN A 3 1.13 -8.05 9.38
N ALA A 4 1.33 -6.79 9.02
CA ALA A 4 1.24 -5.66 9.93
C ALA A 4 -0.03 -4.88 9.61
N PRO A 5 -0.88 -4.56 10.61
CA PRO A 5 -2.04 -3.73 10.36
C PRO A 5 -1.58 -2.33 9.95
N LEU A 6 -2.25 -1.79 8.94
CA LEU A 6 -1.96 -0.49 8.35
C LEU A 6 -3.27 0.24 8.11
N ILE A 7 -3.35 1.47 8.60
CA ILE A 7 -4.41 2.41 8.26
C ILE A 7 -3.86 3.38 7.24
N LEU A 8 -4.57 3.57 6.13
CA LEU A 8 -4.19 4.45 5.03
C LEU A 8 -5.34 5.36 4.65
N THR A 9 -5.01 6.62 4.42
CA THR A 9 -5.87 7.58 3.73
C THR A 9 -5.24 7.84 2.37
N ILE A 10 -6.02 7.67 1.30
CA ILE A 10 -5.60 7.94 -0.08
C ILE A 10 -6.49 9.07 -0.60
N ALA A 11 -5.88 10.17 -1.02
CA ALA A 11 -6.55 11.30 -1.63
C ALA A 11 -6.85 11.02 -3.11
N GLU A 12 -7.72 11.84 -3.70
CA GLU A 12 -8.14 11.68 -5.11
C GLU A 12 -6.98 11.81 -6.10
N ASP A 13 -5.95 12.57 -5.76
CA ASP A 13 -4.72 12.74 -6.55
C ASP A 13 -3.73 11.58 -6.40
N GLY A 14 -4.10 10.55 -5.63
CA GLY A 14 -3.27 9.37 -5.35
C GLY A 14 -2.25 9.57 -4.24
N ALA A 15 -2.15 10.76 -3.62
CA ALA A 15 -1.34 10.93 -2.43
C ALA A 15 -1.89 10.06 -1.28
N PHE A 16 -1.01 9.42 -0.52
CA PHE A 16 -1.40 8.63 0.63
C PHE A 16 -0.58 8.95 1.86
N GLN A 17 -1.21 8.77 3.02
CA GLN A 17 -0.58 8.81 4.33
C GLN A 17 -1.15 7.66 5.18
N GLY A 18 -0.32 7.03 5.99
CA GLY A 18 -0.74 5.93 6.83
C GLY A 18 0.15 5.70 8.05
N LEU A 19 -0.36 4.88 8.97
CA LEU A 19 0.34 4.45 10.17
C LEU A 19 0.47 2.92 10.14
N LEU A 20 1.70 2.46 9.94
CA LEU A 20 2.05 1.04 9.96
C LEU A 20 2.40 0.63 11.39
N PHE A 21 1.72 -0.37 11.94
CA PHE A 21 2.11 -0.92 13.23
C PHE A 21 3.15 -2.04 13.05
N VAL A 22 4.41 -1.73 13.34
CA VAL A 22 5.49 -2.72 13.43
C VAL A 22 5.88 -2.81 14.89
N GLU A 23 5.42 -3.86 15.57
CA GLU A 23 5.58 -3.99 17.02
C GLU A 23 7.03 -3.67 17.46
N PRO A 24 7.22 -2.78 18.46
CA PRO A 24 6.20 -2.13 19.31
C PRO A 24 5.79 -0.72 18.85
N LYS A 25 6.13 -0.31 17.63
CA LYS A 25 6.04 1.08 17.18
C LYS A 25 5.09 1.28 16.01
N TYR A 26 4.44 2.44 16.01
CA TYR A 26 3.86 2.97 14.78
C TYR A 26 4.93 3.66 13.95
N LYS A 27 4.94 3.37 12.66
CA LYS A 27 5.75 4.04 11.66
C LYS A 27 4.83 4.79 10.72
N GLU A 28 5.05 6.08 10.58
CA GLU A 28 4.36 6.87 9.56
C GLU A 28 4.89 6.53 8.17
N ILE A 29 3.97 6.26 7.26
CA ILE A 29 4.24 6.09 5.84
C ILE A 29 3.50 7.15 5.03
N ARG A 30 4.12 7.62 3.96
CA ARG A 30 3.51 8.55 3.01
C ARG A 30 4.11 8.39 1.64
N GLY A 31 3.33 8.72 0.63
CA GLY A 31 3.76 8.59 -0.76
C GLY A 31 2.65 8.93 -1.73
N THR A 32 2.81 8.47 -2.96
CA THR A 32 1.85 8.65 -4.05
C THR A 32 1.65 7.33 -4.76
N ILE A 33 0.41 7.03 -5.14
CA ILE A 33 0.05 5.94 -6.03
C ILE A 33 -0.20 6.54 -7.42
N SER A 34 0.53 6.04 -8.42
CA SER A 34 0.45 6.52 -9.81
C SER A 34 0.04 5.39 -10.74
N VAL A 35 -0.93 5.65 -11.61
CA VAL A 35 -1.32 4.72 -12.68
C VAL A 35 -0.53 5.07 -13.94
N LEU A 36 0.43 4.24 -14.31
CA LEU A 36 1.27 4.48 -15.49
C LEU A 36 0.58 3.99 -16.78
N SER A 37 -0.12 2.87 -16.68
CA SER A 37 -0.96 2.30 -17.74
C SER A 37 -1.99 1.35 -17.11
N PRO A 38 -3.02 0.89 -17.84
CA PRO A 38 -3.94 -0.13 -17.32
C PRO A 38 -3.18 -1.35 -16.77
N GLY A 39 -3.45 -1.73 -15.52
CA GLY A 39 -2.77 -2.84 -14.83
C GLY A 39 -1.33 -2.55 -14.36
N ASN A 40 -0.79 -1.36 -14.63
CA ASN A 40 0.54 -0.95 -14.18
C ASN A 40 0.41 0.24 -13.22
N ILE A 41 0.23 -0.09 -11.94
CA ILE A 41 0.10 0.88 -10.86
C ILE A 41 1.39 0.82 -10.03
N ARG A 42 1.94 1.98 -9.69
CA ARG A 42 3.14 2.12 -8.88
C ARG A 42 2.85 2.91 -7.63
N TYR A 43 3.66 2.69 -6.61
CA TYR A 43 3.73 3.60 -5.47
C TYR A 43 5.17 4.07 -5.28
N GLU A 44 5.30 5.31 -4.84
CA GLU A 44 6.57 5.91 -4.43
C GLU A 44 6.37 6.58 -3.09
N GLY A 45 7.25 6.31 -2.13
CA GLY A 45 7.04 6.77 -0.75
C GLY A 45 8.28 6.73 0.12
N ASN A 46 8.12 7.26 1.33
CA ASN A 46 9.19 7.33 2.33
C ASN A 46 9.64 5.95 2.85
N ASP A 47 8.83 4.92 2.65
CA ASP A 47 9.15 3.52 2.99
C ASP A 47 9.53 2.68 1.76
N GLY A 48 9.91 3.35 0.67
CA GLY A 48 10.34 2.74 -0.58
C GLY A 48 9.29 2.81 -1.67
N ASN A 49 9.64 2.20 -2.80
CA ASN A 49 8.86 2.24 -4.03
C ASN A 49 8.52 0.82 -4.48
N GLY A 50 7.48 0.71 -5.29
CA GLY A 50 7.08 -0.59 -5.80
C GLY A 50 5.84 -0.58 -6.67
N ARG A 51 5.31 -1.79 -6.87
CA ARG A 51 4.10 -2.03 -7.64
C ARG A 51 2.90 -2.11 -6.70
N VAL A 52 1.77 -1.58 -7.16
CA VAL A 52 0.46 -1.81 -6.56
C VAL A 52 -0.36 -2.70 -7.48
N THR A 53 -1.02 -3.72 -6.96
CA THR A 53 -2.05 -4.48 -7.69
C THR A 53 -3.39 -4.37 -6.97
N LEU A 54 -4.47 -4.25 -7.73
CA LEU A 54 -5.84 -4.26 -7.22
C LEU A 54 -6.41 -5.66 -7.45
N HIS A 55 -6.91 -6.28 -6.40
CA HIS A 55 -7.57 -7.58 -6.41
C HIS A 55 -9.00 -7.43 -5.87
N GLU A 56 -9.88 -8.35 -6.25
CA GLU A 56 -11.17 -8.53 -5.59
C GLU A 56 -11.14 -9.87 -4.84
N GLU A 57 -11.30 -9.81 -3.52
CA GLU A 57 -11.32 -10.97 -2.65
C GLU A 57 -12.59 -10.94 -1.79
N ARG A 58 -13.43 -11.97 -1.91
CA ARG A 58 -14.68 -12.10 -1.13
C ARG A 58 -15.59 -10.85 -1.21
N GLY A 59 -15.62 -10.20 -2.37
CA GLY A 59 -16.40 -8.97 -2.60
C GLY A 59 -15.77 -7.69 -2.04
N GLN A 60 -14.54 -7.75 -1.53
CA GLN A 60 -13.75 -6.60 -1.10
C GLN A 60 -12.66 -6.33 -2.13
N ARG A 61 -12.44 -5.04 -2.42
CA ARG A 61 -11.27 -4.61 -3.17
C ARG A 61 -10.07 -4.68 -2.26
N VAL A 62 -8.93 -5.20 -2.72
CA VAL A 62 -7.69 -5.33 -1.95
C VAL A 62 -6.57 -4.71 -2.76
N LEU A 63 -5.87 -3.75 -2.17
CA LEU A 63 -4.64 -3.19 -2.75
C LEU A 63 -3.44 -3.93 -2.18
N ARG A 64 -2.61 -4.48 -3.06
CA ARG A 64 -1.38 -5.18 -2.68
C ARG A 64 -0.16 -4.38 -3.13
N PHE A 65 0.70 -4.08 -2.17
CA PHE A 65 1.93 -3.33 -2.36
C PHE A 65 3.12 -4.29 -2.37
N VAL A 66 3.94 -4.24 -3.41
CA VAL A 66 5.13 -5.08 -3.57
C VAL A 66 6.33 -4.20 -3.86
N ARG A 67 7.28 -4.14 -2.93
CA ARG A 67 8.51 -3.36 -3.04
C ARG A 67 9.42 -3.91 -4.15
N ASP A 68 10.03 -3.04 -4.94
CA ASP A 68 10.90 -3.47 -6.06
C ASP A 68 12.13 -4.28 -5.61
N GLY A 69 12.68 -3.97 -4.44
CA GLY A 69 13.87 -4.62 -3.89
C GLY A 69 13.63 -5.97 -3.22
N GLY A 70 12.45 -6.61 -3.40
CA GLY A 70 12.13 -7.93 -2.85
C GLY A 70 11.90 -7.99 -1.33
N GLY A 71 12.08 -6.89 -0.61
CA GLY A 71 11.76 -6.78 0.81
C GLY A 71 10.26 -6.67 1.03
N GLY A 72 9.60 -7.81 1.34
CA GLY A 72 8.27 -7.92 1.97
C GLY A 72 7.12 -7.11 1.35
N GLY A 73 6.12 -7.79 0.78
CA GLY A 73 4.88 -7.12 0.36
C GLY A 73 3.93 -6.84 1.53
N ALA A 74 3.01 -5.89 1.35
CA ALA A 74 1.88 -5.65 2.22
C ALA A 74 0.57 -5.82 1.44
N GLU A 75 -0.41 -6.49 2.03
CA GLU A 75 -1.77 -6.61 1.49
C GLU A 75 -2.71 -5.75 2.33
N LEU A 76 -3.54 -4.96 1.66
CA LEU A 76 -4.37 -3.96 2.30
C LEU A 76 -5.80 -4.06 1.80
N THR A 77 -6.70 -4.25 2.74
CA THR A 77 -8.13 -4.19 2.49
C THR A 77 -8.65 -2.84 2.98
N PRO A 78 -9.33 -2.04 2.13
CA PRO A 78 -10.03 -0.84 2.56
C PRO A 78 -11.00 -1.18 3.71
N SER A 79 -10.90 -0.43 4.80
CA SER A 79 -11.94 -0.42 5.82
C SER A 79 -13.14 0.39 5.34
N LYS A 80 -14.34 0.02 5.79
CA LYS A 80 -15.57 0.80 5.58
C LYS A 80 -15.51 2.15 6.25
#